data_AF-A0A369QZQ6-F1
#
_entry.id   AF-A0A369QZQ6-F1
#
_cell.length_a   1.000
_cell.length_b   1.000
_cell.length_c   1.000
_cell.angle_alpha   90.00
_cell.angle_beta   90.00
_cell.angle_gamma   90.00
#
_symmetry.space_group_name_H-M   'P 1'
#
loop_
_entity.id
_entity.type
_entity.pdbx_description
1 polymer ?
#
loop_
_entity_poly.entity_id
_entity_poly.type
_entity_poly.pdbx_seq_one_letter_code
_entity_poly.pdbx_strand_id
1 'polypeptide(L)'
;MSPTLDDLEDERRGLAEPRWWRLSGFALAVGALFFVASLTLSLIPRPAARQGALSGASAALGYAAGAVLLWLWPIMRLPEADDDDARRFRTAFVVIALALCGRGLWQAADWQNATRRSMELPPVDTIHPLVVAPTAALVFALLWLVGSTFTMVVRRAGRALSPPGWSDARAAELKALWSTRPLPW
;
A
#
# COMPACT_ATOMS: atom_id res chain seq x y z
N MET A 1 -28.17 26.57 19.32
CA MET A 1 -27.55 25.68 20.31
C MET A 1 -26.10 25.55 19.90
N SER A 2 -25.18 26.21 20.61
CA SER A 2 -23.74 26.20 20.28
C SER A 2 -23.16 24.84 20.65
N PRO A 3 -22.38 24.19 19.76
CA PRO A 3 -21.70 22.95 20.09
C PRO A 3 -20.83 23.12 21.33
N THR A 4 -20.94 22.22 22.29
CA THR A 4 -20.13 22.23 23.52
C THR A 4 -18.71 21.75 23.21
N LEU A 5 -17.70 22.19 24.00
CA LEU A 5 -16.30 21.79 23.77
C LEU A 5 -16.12 20.26 23.76
N ASP A 6 -16.91 19.55 24.56
CA ASP A 6 -16.97 18.09 24.58
C ASP A 6 -17.48 17.49 23.26
N ASP A 7 -18.43 18.12 22.57
CA ASP A 7 -18.94 17.66 21.27
C ASP A 7 -17.85 17.78 20.20
N LEU A 8 -17.04 18.84 20.25
CA LEU A 8 -15.94 19.05 19.32
C LEU A 8 -14.76 18.11 19.59
N GLU A 9 -14.55 17.71 20.85
CA GLU A 9 -13.55 16.72 21.24
C GLU A 9 -13.97 15.30 20.83
N ASP A 10 -15.26 14.94 20.95
CA ASP A 10 -15.78 13.65 20.49
C ASP A 10 -15.85 13.56 18.95
N GLU A 11 -16.19 14.66 18.26
CA GLU A 11 -16.11 14.72 16.80
C GLU A 11 -14.63 14.58 16.33
N ARG A 12 -13.67 15.16 17.07
CA ARG A 12 -12.23 14.97 16.81
C ARG A 12 -11.71 13.57 17.13
N ARG A 13 -12.28 12.87 18.12
CA ARG A 13 -11.98 11.46 18.41
C ARG A 13 -12.58 10.52 17.36
N GLY A 14 -13.71 10.90 16.76
CA GLY A 14 -14.39 10.19 15.67
C GLY A 14 -13.74 10.37 14.29
N LEU A 15 -13.01 11.46 14.06
CA LEU A 15 -12.11 11.61 12.91
C LEU A 15 -10.91 10.69 13.08
N ALA A 16 -11.13 9.40 12.82
CA ALA A 16 -10.15 8.33 12.90
C ALA A 16 -8.81 8.79 12.33
N GLU A 17 -7.83 9.01 13.21
CA GLU A 17 -6.46 9.29 12.80
C GLU A 17 -6.09 8.22 11.75
N PRO A 18 -5.77 8.59 10.50
CA PRO A 18 -5.54 7.61 9.46
C PRO A 18 -4.37 6.74 9.90
N ARG A 19 -4.62 5.51 10.37
CA ARG A 19 -3.60 4.63 10.95
C ARG A 19 -2.75 4.05 9.82
N TRP A 20 -1.84 4.86 9.27
CA TRP A 20 -0.93 4.57 8.16
C TRP A 20 0.08 3.43 8.44
N TRP A 21 0.16 2.96 9.69
CA TRP A 21 0.86 1.74 10.11
C TRP A 21 0.11 0.45 9.76
N ARG A 22 -1.18 0.53 9.44
CA ARG A 22 -1.97 -0.65 9.07
C ARG A 22 -1.74 -0.93 7.60
N LEU A 23 -1.25 -2.13 7.30
CA LEU A 23 -1.22 -2.67 5.96
C LEU A 23 -2.62 -2.54 5.33
N SER A 24 -2.70 -1.82 4.23
CA SER A 24 -3.93 -1.71 3.46
C SER A 24 -4.10 -2.96 2.61
N GLY A 25 -5.24 -3.65 2.78
CA GLY A 25 -5.58 -4.82 1.97
C GLY A 25 -5.60 -4.47 0.48
N PHE A 26 -6.24 -3.36 0.09
CA PHE A 26 -6.30 -2.93 -1.31
C PHE A 26 -4.91 -2.66 -1.89
N ALA A 27 -4.05 -1.94 -1.14
CA ALA A 27 -2.67 -1.71 -1.59
C ALA A 27 -1.88 -3.03 -1.72
N LEU A 28 -2.10 -3.99 -0.82
CA LEU A 28 -1.53 -5.34 -0.94
C LEU A 28 -2.02 -6.07 -2.19
N ALA A 29 -3.30 -5.96 -2.54
CA ALA A 29 -3.84 -6.57 -3.75
C ALA A 29 -3.23 -5.95 -5.02
N VAL A 30 -3.07 -4.63 -5.08
CA VAL A 30 -2.37 -3.96 -6.18
C VAL A 30 -0.89 -4.38 -6.25
N GLY A 31 -0.22 -4.49 -5.10
CA GLY A 31 1.13 -5.04 -5.01
C GLY A 31 1.23 -6.48 -5.54
N ALA A 32 0.27 -7.34 -5.19
CA ALA A 32 0.20 -8.71 -5.67
C ALA A 32 0.01 -8.79 -7.19
N LEU A 33 -0.79 -7.89 -7.79
CA LEU A 33 -0.91 -7.82 -9.26
C LEU A 33 0.43 -7.49 -9.93
N PHE A 34 1.17 -6.52 -9.40
CA PHE A 34 2.50 -6.17 -9.90
C PHE A 34 3.52 -7.30 -9.72
N PHE A 35 3.44 -8.02 -8.61
CA PHE A 35 4.24 -9.22 -8.37
C PHE A 35 4.00 -10.28 -9.46
N VAL A 36 2.73 -10.64 -9.71
CA VAL A 36 2.36 -11.64 -10.72
C VAL A 36 2.75 -11.17 -12.13
N ALA A 37 2.53 -9.89 -12.45
CA ALA A 37 2.95 -9.31 -13.73
C ALA A 37 4.47 -9.39 -13.94
N SER A 38 5.26 -9.12 -12.89
CA SER A 38 6.72 -9.23 -12.90
C SER A 38 7.20 -10.67 -13.15
N LEU A 39 6.50 -11.66 -12.57
CA LEU A 39 6.77 -13.08 -12.83
C LEU A 39 6.47 -13.46 -14.30
N THR A 40 5.44 -12.88 -14.91
CA THR A 40 5.00 -13.19 -16.28
C THR A 40 5.96 -12.64 -17.34
N LEU A 41 6.50 -11.43 -17.13
CA LEU A 41 7.35 -10.75 -18.11
C LEU A 41 8.83 -11.22 -18.08
N SER A 42 9.25 -11.93 -17.04
CA SER A 42 10.65 -12.33 -16.82
C SER A 42 10.98 -13.72 -17.41
N LEU A 43 10.87 -13.88 -18.73
CA LEU A 43 11.15 -15.15 -19.44
C LEU A 43 12.61 -15.29 -19.93
N ILE A 44 13.58 -14.74 -19.18
CA ILE A 44 15.01 -14.99 -19.42
C ILE A 44 15.53 -15.86 -18.26
N PRO A 45 16.35 -16.89 -18.50
CA PRO A 45 16.95 -17.69 -17.42
C PRO A 45 17.81 -16.80 -16.52
N ARG A 46 17.25 -16.37 -15.39
CA ARG A 46 17.94 -15.57 -14.37
C ARG A 46 17.99 -16.38 -13.08
N PRO A 47 19.03 -16.20 -12.23
CA PRO A 47 19.08 -16.77 -10.90
C PRO A 47 17.83 -16.40 -10.10
N ALA A 48 17.25 -17.37 -9.40
CA ALA A 48 16.02 -17.23 -8.61
C ALA A 48 16.05 -16.02 -7.66
N ALA A 49 17.21 -15.73 -7.06
CA ALA A 49 17.39 -14.59 -6.17
C ALA A 49 17.18 -13.22 -6.87
N ARG A 50 17.70 -13.04 -8.10
CA ARG A 50 17.53 -11.79 -8.86
C ARG A 50 16.07 -11.59 -9.27
N GLN A 51 15.40 -12.68 -9.64
CA GLN A 51 13.98 -12.63 -9.96
C GLN A 51 13.13 -12.31 -8.73
N GLY A 52 13.39 -12.97 -7.60
CA GLY A 52 12.74 -12.65 -6.33
C GLY A 52 12.91 -11.18 -5.96
N ALA A 53 14.11 -10.63 -6.08
CA ALA A 53 14.36 -9.23 -5.81
C ALA A 53 13.57 -8.28 -6.73
N LEU A 54 13.55 -8.55 -8.03
CA LEU A 54 12.78 -7.75 -8.99
C LEU A 54 11.28 -7.82 -8.71
N SER A 55 10.75 -9.03 -8.45
CA SER A 55 9.34 -9.23 -8.14
C SER A 55 8.93 -8.58 -6.82
N GLY A 56 9.79 -8.63 -5.80
CA GLY A 56 9.59 -7.92 -4.54
C GLY A 56 9.59 -6.39 -4.71
N ALA A 57 10.49 -5.86 -5.54
CA ALA A 57 10.52 -4.43 -5.87
C ALA A 57 9.27 -3.99 -6.66
N SER A 58 8.84 -4.78 -7.66
CA SER A 58 7.58 -4.54 -8.38
C SER A 58 6.38 -4.55 -7.44
N ALA A 59 6.33 -5.51 -6.51
CA ALA A 59 5.27 -5.59 -5.50
C ALA A 59 5.24 -4.34 -4.60
N ALA A 60 6.41 -3.85 -4.19
CA ALA A 60 6.52 -2.65 -3.35
C ALA A 60 6.04 -1.39 -4.11
N LEU A 61 6.35 -1.27 -5.41
CA LEU A 61 5.84 -0.20 -6.26
C LEU A 61 4.32 -0.27 -6.42
N GLY A 62 3.77 -1.47 -6.68
CA GLY A 62 2.32 -1.67 -6.75
C GLY A 62 1.63 -1.32 -5.43
N TYR A 63 2.22 -1.70 -4.29
CA TYR A 63 1.71 -1.30 -2.97
C TYR A 63 1.74 0.21 -2.77
N ALA A 64 2.86 0.87 -3.12
CA ALA A 64 2.97 2.32 -3.03
C ALA A 64 1.91 3.03 -3.91
N ALA A 65 1.70 2.56 -5.13
CA ALA A 65 0.65 3.07 -6.01
C ALA A 65 -0.75 2.88 -5.40
N GLY A 66 -1.07 1.69 -4.90
CA GLY A 66 -2.34 1.42 -4.23
C GLY A 66 -2.55 2.28 -2.97
N ALA A 67 -1.48 2.56 -2.22
CA ALA A 67 -1.53 3.46 -1.07
C ALA A 67 -1.78 4.93 -1.48
N VAL A 68 -1.17 5.39 -2.57
CA VAL A 68 -1.43 6.73 -3.13
C VAL A 68 -2.87 6.85 -3.62
N LEU A 69 -3.42 5.83 -4.27
CA LEU A 69 -4.83 5.81 -4.68
C LEU A 69 -5.78 5.94 -3.49
N LEU A 70 -5.51 5.20 -2.40
CA LEU A 70 -6.31 5.31 -1.18
C LEU A 70 -6.16 6.67 -0.49
N TRP A 71 -4.97 7.26 -0.55
CA TRP A 71 -4.76 8.62 -0.04
C TRP A 71 -5.52 9.66 -0.87
N LEU A 72 -5.66 9.43 -2.18
CA LEU A 72 -6.40 10.30 -3.09
C LEU A 72 -7.92 10.15 -2.98
N TRP A 73 -8.40 8.99 -2.51
CA TRP A 73 -9.83 8.68 -2.34
C TRP A 73 -10.63 9.77 -1.57
N PRO A 74 -10.23 10.19 -0.35
CA PRO A 74 -10.94 11.25 0.36
C PRO A 74 -10.78 12.63 -0.30
N ILE A 75 -9.67 12.87 -1.01
CA ILE A 75 -9.47 14.12 -1.77
C ILE A 75 -10.50 14.25 -2.89
N MET A 76 -10.88 13.13 -3.49
CA MET A 76 -11.94 13.06 -4.50
C MET A 76 -13.37 13.09 -3.90
N ARG A 77 -13.51 13.21 -2.56
CA ARG A 77 -14.80 13.25 -1.84
C ARG A 77 -15.68 12.01 -2.07
N LEU A 78 -15.07 10.84 -2.27
CA LEU A 78 -15.84 9.59 -2.37
C LEU A 78 -16.39 9.16 -1.01
N PRO A 79 -17.53 8.43 -0.98
CA PRO A 79 -18.14 7.97 0.26
C PRO A 79 -17.15 7.14 1.09
N GLU A 80 -17.14 7.39 2.41
CA GLU A 80 -16.43 6.56 3.37
C GLU A 80 -17.30 5.34 3.71
N ALA A 81 -16.69 4.16 3.78
CA ALA A 81 -17.39 2.93 4.16
C ALA A 81 -17.49 2.82 5.68
N ASP A 82 -18.61 2.29 6.17
CA ASP A 82 -18.79 1.99 7.59
C ASP A 82 -17.67 1.07 8.14
N ASP A 83 -17.34 1.22 9.42
CA ASP A 83 -16.18 0.55 10.06
C ASP A 83 -16.18 -0.98 9.92
N ASP A 84 -17.37 -1.60 9.92
CA ASP A 84 -17.54 -3.04 9.74
C ASP A 84 -17.28 -3.48 8.29
N ASP A 85 -17.75 -2.70 7.32
CA ASP A 85 -17.51 -2.96 5.91
C ASP A 85 -16.05 -2.72 5.54
N ALA A 86 -15.42 -1.67 6.08
CA ALA A 86 -13.98 -1.42 5.93
C ALA A 86 -13.13 -2.60 6.43
N ARG A 87 -13.55 -3.26 7.52
CA ARG A 87 -12.88 -4.47 8.04
C ARG A 87 -13.05 -5.66 7.10
N ARG A 88 -14.26 -5.89 6.58
CA ARG A 88 -14.56 -6.96 5.62
C ARG A 88 -13.77 -6.78 4.33
N PHE A 89 -13.79 -5.58 3.74
CA PHE A 89 -13.03 -5.27 2.54
C PHE A 89 -11.54 -5.47 2.75
N ARG A 90 -10.98 -5.01 3.88
CA ARG A 90 -9.57 -5.23 4.19
C ARG A 90 -9.22 -6.72 4.18
N THR A 91 -10.00 -7.55 4.87
CA THR A 91 -9.76 -9.00 4.91
C THR A 91 -9.89 -9.62 3.52
N ALA A 92 -10.93 -9.26 2.77
CA ALA A 92 -11.14 -9.75 1.41
C ALA A 92 -9.95 -9.45 0.50
N PHE A 93 -9.45 -8.21 0.51
CA PHE A 93 -8.29 -7.85 -0.31
C PHE A 93 -6.99 -8.54 0.12
N VAL A 94 -6.78 -8.79 1.42
CA VAL A 94 -5.63 -9.59 1.88
C VAL A 94 -5.72 -11.02 1.36
N VAL A 95 -6.90 -11.64 1.44
CA VAL A 95 -7.13 -12.99 0.91
C VAL A 95 -6.89 -13.02 -0.60
N ILE A 96 -7.41 -12.03 -1.34
CA ILE A 96 -7.19 -11.89 -2.78
C ILE A 96 -5.70 -11.75 -3.10
N ALA A 97 -4.98 -10.90 -2.36
CA ALA A 97 -3.53 -10.71 -2.56
C ALA A 97 -2.75 -12.01 -2.36
N LEU A 98 -3.05 -12.75 -1.29
CA LEU A 98 -2.42 -14.06 -1.02
C LEU A 98 -2.75 -15.08 -2.10
N ALA A 99 -4.00 -15.14 -2.55
CA ALA A 99 -4.44 -16.03 -3.62
C ALA A 99 -3.73 -15.71 -4.95
N LEU A 100 -3.60 -14.42 -5.29
CA LEU A 100 -2.88 -13.97 -6.49
C LEU A 100 -1.39 -14.36 -6.43
N CYS A 101 -0.72 -14.10 -5.31
CA CYS A 101 0.69 -14.47 -5.13
C CYS A 101 0.90 -15.99 -5.22
N GLY A 102 0.05 -16.78 -4.55
CA GLY A 102 0.11 -18.23 -4.59
C GLY A 102 -0.11 -18.79 -5.99
N ARG A 103 -1.14 -18.29 -6.70
CA ARG A 103 -1.42 -18.69 -8.08
C ARG A 103 -0.29 -18.30 -9.03
N GLY A 104 0.26 -17.08 -8.88
CA GLY A 104 1.37 -16.61 -9.69
C GLY A 104 2.64 -17.43 -9.50
N LEU A 105 2.98 -17.81 -8.27
CA LEU A 105 4.11 -18.69 -7.98
C LEU A 105 3.93 -20.10 -8.55
N TRP A 106 2.72 -20.64 -8.46
CA TRP A 106 2.40 -21.95 -9.04
C TRP A 106 2.54 -21.92 -10.57
N GLN A 107 1.98 -20.89 -11.21
CA GLN A 107 2.00 -20.77 -12.67
C GLN A 107 3.37 -20.34 -13.23
N ALA A 108 4.20 -19.68 -12.43
CA ALA A 108 5.54 -19.23 -12.83
C ALA A 108 6.45 -20.39 -13.25
N ALA A 109 6.32 -21.57 -12.62
CA ALA A 109 7.08 -22.75 -13.01
C ALA A 109 6.70 -23.22 -14.43
N ASP A 110 5.41 -23.25 -14.74
CA ASP A 110 4.91 -23.63 -16.07
C ASP A 110 5.31 -22.63 -17.14
N TRP A 111 5.20 -21.33 -16.84
CA TRP A 111 5.65 -20.26 -17.72
C TRP A 111 7.15 -20.35 -18.02
N GLN A 112 7.99 -20.58 -17.00
CA GLN A 112 9.42 -20.78 -17.21
C GLN A 112 9.73 -22.04 -18.02
N ASN A 113 9.05 -23.14 -17.72
CA ASN A 113 9.26 -24.41 -18.44
C ASN A 113 8.85 -24.31 -19.90
N ALA A 114 7.80 -23.54 -20.23
CA ALA A 114 7.41 -23.28 -21.61
C ALA A 114 8.54 -22.61 -22.41
N THR A 115 9.15 -21.56 -21.86
CA THR A 115 10.28 -20.89 -22.52
C THR A 115 11.55 -21.74 -22.56
N ARG A 116 11.85 -22.48 -21.49
CA ARG A 116 13.03 -23.37 -21.45
C ARG A 116 12.91 -24.51 -22.46
N ARG A 117 11.71 -25.05 -22.69
CA ARG A 117 11.44 -26.02 -23.76
C ARG A 117 11.74 -25.44 -25.14
N SER A 118 11.32 -24.21 -25.42
CA SER A 118 11.62 -23.53 -26.69
C SER A 118 13.12 -23.23 -26.87
N MET A 119 13.88 -23.15 -25.78
CA MET A 119 15.33 -22.96 -25.77
C MET A 119 16.11 -24.29 -25.64
N GLU A 120 15.43 -25.43 -25.69
CA GLU A 120 16.03 -26.78 -25.51
C GLU A 120 16.79 -26.96 -24.19
N LEU A 121 16.41 -26.19 -23.15
CA LEU A 121 17.00 -26.26 -21.83
C LEU A 121 16.27 -27.28 -20.94
N PRO A 122 16.97 -27.90 -19.96
CA PRO A 122 16.34 -28.74 -18.95
C PRO A 122 15.25 -27.98 -18.18
N PRO A 123 14.25 -28.64 -17.59
CA PRO A 123 13.23 -27.99 -16.76
C PRO A 123 13.81 -27.13 -15.63
N VAL A 124 13.03 -26.17 -15.14
CA VAL A 124 13.41 -25.39 -13.96
C VAL A 124 13.53 -26.28 -12.73
N ASP A 125 14.54 -26.03 -11.89
CA ASP A 125 14.69 -26.70 -10.60
C ASP A 125 13.44 -26.51 -9.72
N THR A 126 13.02 -27.59 -9.06
CA THR A 126 11.91 -27.61 -8.09
C THR A 126 12.12 -26.64 -6.93
N ILE A 127 13.37 -26.25 -6.66
CA ILE A 127 13.75 -25.32 -5.58
C ILE A 127 13.50 -23.85 -5.98
N HIS A 128 13.33 -23.55 -7.27
CA HIS A 128 13.25 -22.18 -7.77
C HIS A 128 12.15 -21.32 -7.09
N PRO A 129 10.89 -21.80 -6.91
CA PRO A 129 9.85 -21.04 -6.19
C PRO A 129 10.17 -20.82 -4.71
N LEU A 130 10.86 -21.79 -4.07
CA LEU A 130 11.25 -21.72 -2.66
C LEU A 130 12.31 -20.65 -2.39
N VAL A 131 13.03 -20.17 -3.42
CA VAL A 131 13.97 -19.06 -3.31
C VAL A 131 13.32 -17.74 -3.71
N VAL A 132 12.52 -17.74 -4.78
CA VAL A 132 11.84 -16.54 -5.30
C VAL A 132 10.89 -15.95 -4.26
N ALA A 133 10.01 -16.77 -3.67
CA ALA A 133 8.99 -16.31 -2.74
C ALA A 133 9.56 -15.60 -1.50
N PRO A 134 10.48 -16.19 -0.71
CA PRO A 134 11.04 -15.52 0.45
C PRO A 134 11.92 -14.32 0.08
N THR A 135 12.64 -14.38 -1.05
CA THR A 135 13.47 -13.25 -1.50
C THR A 135 12.59 -12.06 -1.90
N ALA A 136 11.49 -12.31 -2.60
CA ALA A 136 10.51 -11.28 -2.93
C ALA A 136 9.84 -10.70 -1.69
N ALA A 137 9.43 -11.56 -0.74
CA ALA A 137 8.85 -11.12 0.52
C ALA A 137 9.82 -10.25 1.34
N LEU A 138 11.10 -10.64 1.41
CA LEU A 138 12.14 -9.89 2.10
C LEU A 138 12.37 -8.51 1.47
N VAL A 139 12.53 -8.45 0.14
CA VAL A 139 12.73 -7.19 -0.57
C VAL A 139 11.50 -6.28 -0.45
N PHE A 140 10.30 -6.84 -0.58
CA PHE A 140 9.06 -6.11 -0.34
C PHE A 140 9.02 -5.53 1.08
N ALA A 141 9.29 -6.35 2.11
CA ALA A 141 9.25 -5.93 3.50
C ALA A 141 10.28 -4.83 3.79
N LEU A 142 11.48 -4.93 3.24
CA LEU A 142 12.53 -3.92 3.40
C LEU A 142 12.11 -2.59 2.77
N LEU A 143 11.64 -2.60 1.52
CA LEU A 143 11.19 -1.39 0.82
C LEU A 143 9.97 -0.76 1.51
N TRP A 144 9.03 -1.59 1.96
CA TRP A 144 7.88 -1.15 2.73
C TRP A 144 8.30 -0.50 4.05
N LEU A 145 9.26 -1.08 4.77
CA LEU A 145 9.77 -0.53 6.02
C LEU A 145 10.48 0.81 5.79
N VAL A 146 11.29 0.92 4.74
CA VAL A 146 11.96 2.17 4.37
C VAL A 146 10.92 3.26 4.07
N GLY A 147 9.93 2.97 3.22
CA GLY A 147 8.87 3.93 2.89
C GLY A 147 8.03 4.33 4.10
N SER A 148 7.73 3.38 4.98
CA SER A 148 6.98 3.60 6.22
C SER A 148 7.75 4.48 7.20
N THR A 149 9.05 4.21 7.36
CA THR A 149 9.93 4.99 8.26
C THR A 149 10.14 6.40 7.73
N PHE A 150 10.34 6.57 6.42
CA PHE A 150 10.42 7.89 5.80
C PHE A 150 9.16 8.73 6.05
N THR A 151 7.99 8.14 5.83
CA THR A 151 6.68 8.79 6.08
C THR A 151 6.51 9.13 7.56
N MET A 152 6.96 8.25 8.47
CA MET A 152 6.98 8.51 9.91
C MET A 152 7.79 9.76 10.25
N VAL A 153 9.03 9.81 9.75
CA VAL A 153 9.98 10.88 10.05
C VAL A 153 9.46 12.21 9.53
N VAL A 154 8.98 12.27 8.28
CA VAL A 154 8.42 13.50 7.69
C VAL A 154 7.23 14.02 8.50
N ARG A 155 6.32 13.14 8.92
CA ARG A 155 5.17 13.54 9.74
C ARG A 155 5.58 13.98 11.14
N ARG A 156 6.58 13.33 11.74
CA ARG A 156 7.09 13.70 13.07
C ARG A 156 7.84 15.04 13.02
N ALA A 157 8.61 15.27 11.96
CA ALA A 157 9.23 16.55 11.67
C ALA A 157 8.18 17.64 11.45
N GLY A 158 7.12 17.40 10.67
CA GLY A 158 6.02 18.35 10.49
C GLY A 158 5.32 18.74 11.79
N ARG A 159 5.15 17.78 12.72
CA ARG A 159 4.64 18.08 14.08
C ARG A 159 5.64 18.89 14.93
N ALA A 160 6.93 18.61 14.81
CA ALA A 160 7.98 19.32 15.56
C ALA A 160 8.27 20.73 15.01
N LEU A 161 8.15 20.92 13.70
CA LEU A 161 8.32 22.20 12.99
C LEU A 161 7.02 23.00 12.87
N SER A 162 5.93 22.55 13.50
CA SER A 162 4.72 23.34 13.60
C SER A 162 5.07 24.68 14.26
N PRO A 163 4.75 25.84 13.63
CA PRO A 163 5.16 27.14 14.13
C PRO A 163 4.77 27.30 15.61
N PRO A 164 5.62 27.90 16.47
CA PRO A 164 5.27 28.13 17.87
C PRO A 164 3.95 28.90 17.96
N GLY A 165 2.92 28.29 18.58
CA GLY A 165 1.55 28.84 18.64
C GLY A 165 0.58 28.32 17.58
N TRP A 166 0.98 27.35 16.75
CA TRP A 166 0.09 26.59 15.87
C TRP A 166 -0.57 25.46 16.67
N SER A 167 -1.86 25.60 16.97
CA SER A 167 -2.68 24.60 17.65
C SER A 167 -3.75 24.08 16.71
N ASP A 168 -4.22 22.87 17.01
CA ASP A 168 -5.35 22.24 16.36
C ASP A 168 -6.63 23.11 16.35
N ALA A 169 -6.83 23.89 17.41
CA ALA A 169 -7.90 24.87 17.54
C ALA A 169 -7.73 26.03 16.54
N ARG A 170 -6.51 26.53 16.37
CA ARG A 170 -6.19 27.61 15.43
C ARG A 170 -6.31 27.15 13.97
N ALA A 171 -5.95 25.90 13.69
CA ALA A 171 -6.17 25.28 12.39
C ALA A 171 -7.68 25.16 12.06
N ALA A 172 -8.50 24.79 13.04
CA ALA A 172 -9.96 24.72 12.87
C ALA A 172 -10.58 26.12 12.67
N GLU A 173 -10.13 27.12 13.42
CA GLU A 173 -10.55 28.51 13.28
C GLU A 173 -10.22 29.07 11.89
N LEU A 174 -8.99 28.85 11.40
CA LEU A 174 -8.60 29.23 10.04
C LEU A 174 -9.42 28.51 8.96
N LYS A 175 -9.75 27.23 9.16
CA LYS A 175 -10.57 26.45 8.23
C LYS A 175 -12.02 26.98 8.19
N ALA A 176 -12.57 27.34 9.35
CA ALA A 176 -13.88 28.00 9.46
C ALA A 176 -13.87 29.37 8.77
N LEU A 177 -12.87 30.20 9.04
CA LEU A 177 -12.70 31.50 8.39
C LEU A 177 -12.58 31.37 6.86
N TRP A 178 -11.82 30.37 6.38
CA TRP A 178 -11.66 30.13 4.96
C TRP A 178 -12.94 29.62 4.30
N SER A 179 -13.73 28.79 5.00
CA SER A 179 -15.04 28.32 4.51
C SER A 179 -16.08 29.44 4.39
N THR A 180 -15.95 30.50 5.19
CA THR A 180 -16.84 31.67 5.16
C THR A 180 -16.42 32.73 4.15
N ARG A 181 -15.23 32.62 3.53
CA ARG A 181 -14.83 33.58 2.50
C ARG A 181 -15.66 33.36 1.24
N PRO A 182 -16.37 34.38 0.72
CA PRO A 182 -16.99 34.28 -0.60
C PRO A 182 -15.88 34.03 -1.62
N LEU A 183 -16.13 33.11 -2.55
CA LEU A 183 -15.21 32.84 -3.65
C LEU A 183 -14.96 34.17 -4.40
N PRO A 184 -13.73 34.45 -4.83
CA PRO A 184 -13.38 35.72 -5.46
C PRO A 184 -13.99 35.93 -6.86
N TRP A 185 -15.01 35.14 -7.22
CA TRP A 185 -15.86 35.27 -8.41
C TRP A 185 -17.28 34.81 -8.09
#